data_AF-A0ABD6ES56-F1
#
_entry.id   AF-A0ABD6ES56-F1
#
_cell.length_a   1.000
_cell.length_b   1.000
_cell.length_c   1.000
_cell.angle_alpha   90.00
_cell.angle_beta   90.00
_cell.angle_gamma   90.00
#
_symmetry.space_group_name_H-M   'P 1'
#
loop_
_entity.id
_entity.type
_entity.pdbx_description
1 polymer ?
#
loop_
_entity_poly.entity_id
_entity_poly.type
_entity_poly.pdbx_seq_one_letter_code
_entity_poly.pdbx_strand_id
1 'polypeptide(L)'
;MVLFRTIVFSEVYPIDEFSIMANFTEADRQSQNLFSILRTQQEFRPITSADIHHARSHLRDVFSEAQKKLKEITANNLMIMKQKYMEKKRKRRNFSKEATQILSQYFKEHLTNPYPDEDAKRQLALRCHITVNQVTNWFGNKRIRSRNLLADAKLKAAKCPSAAKSVSE
;
A
#
# COMPACT_ATOMS: atom_id res chain seq x y z
N MET A 1 -24.98 -3.68 -1.67
CA MET A 1 -24.09 -3.54 -0.49
C MET A 1 -22.66 -3.96 -0.83
N VAL A 2 -21.88 -3.08 -1.46
CA VAL A 2 -20.43 -3.05 -1.24
C VAL A 2 -20.15 -1.59 -0.96
N LEU A 3 -20.05 -1.28 0.33
CA LEU A 3 -19.84 0.06 0.83
C LEU A 3 -18.61 0.66 0.16
N PHE A 4 -18.81 1.86 -0.37
CA PHE A 4 -17.76 2.87 -0.50
C PHE A 4 -16.94 2.87 0.78
N ARG A 5 -15.78 2.21 0.73
CA ARG A 5 -14.71 2.49 1.67
C ARG A 5 -14.15 3.83 1.20
N THR A 6 -14.80 4.89 1.66
CA THR A 6 -14.22 6.22 1.84
C THR A 6 -12.90 5.99 2.57
N ILE A 7 -11.82 5.88 1.81
CA ILE A 7 -10.49 5.99 2.37
C ILE A 7 -10.42 7.45 2.77
N VAL A 8 -10.53 7.66 4.09
CA VAL A 8 -10.09 8.87 4.78
C VAL A 8 -8.64 9.11 4.34
N PHE A 9 -8.48 9.91 3.30
CA PHE A 9 -7.19 10.43 2.82
C PHE A 9 -6.98 11.87 3.32
N SER A 10 -7.72 12.27 4.37
CA SER A 10 -7.70 13.61 4.96
C SER A 10 -6.85 13.73 6.22
N GLU A 11 -6.15 12.67 6.65
CA GLU A 11 -5.32 12.68 7.88
C GLU A 11 -3.85 12.35 7.61
N VAL A 12 -3.31 12.78 6.46
CA VAL A 12 -1.86 12.74 6.21
C VAL A 12 -1.38 14.17 6.13
N TYR A 13 -1.04 14.70 7.30
CA TYR A 13 -0.42 15.99 7.59
C TYR A 13 -1.26 17.21 7.19
N PRO A 14 -1.94 17.89 8.14
CA PRO A 14 -2.14 19.32 7.95
C PRO A 14 -0.74 19.92 7.88
N ILE A 15 -0.37 20.49 6.74
CA ILE A 15 0.71 21.48 6.74
C ILE A 15 0.12 22.61 7.59
N ASP A 16 0.46 22.58 8.88
CA ASP A 16 -0.15 23.44 9.88
C ASP A 16 0.01 24.89 9.43
N GLU A 17 -1.07 25.66 9.49
CA GLU A 17 -1.11 27.05 9.05
C GLU A 17 -0.03 27.86 9.80
N PHE A 18 0.27 27.45 11.05
CA PHE A 18 1.40 27.89 11.86
C PHE A 18 2.77 27.64 11.23
N SER A 19 2.98 26.49 10.58
CA SER A 19 4.24 26.14 9.94
C SER A 19 4.45 26.88 8.60
N ILE A 20 3.37 27.20 7.89
CA ILE A 20 3.42 28.07 6.70
C ILE A 20 3.74 29.51 7.11
N MET A 21 3.05 30.01 8.14
CA MET A 21 3.27 31.32 8.72
C MET A 21 4.69 31.47 9.28
N ALA A 22 5.21 30.46 9.97
CA ALA A 22 6.58 30.46 10.52
C ALA A 22 7.66 30.60 9.43
N ASN A 23 7.50 29.89 8.29
CA ASN A 23 8.41 29.99 7.16
C ASN A 23 8.33 31.37 6.47
N PHE A 24 7.13 31.94 6.36
CA PHE A 24 6.93 33.28 5.83
C PHE A 24 7.58 34.36 6.74
N THR A 25 7.38 34.24 8.06
CA THR A 25 7.99 35.13 9.05
C THR A 25 9.51 35.04 9.10
N GLU A 26 10.11 33.86 8.87
CA GLU A 26 11.57 33.73 8.87
C GLU A 26 12.20 34.36 7.62
N ALA A 27 11.56 34.23 6.45
CA ALA A 27 12.00 34.90 5.22
C ALA A 27 11.89 36.44 5.32
N ASP A 28 10.84 36.94 5.98
CA ASP A 28 10.67 38.36 6.28
C ASP A 28 11.67 38.86 7.32
N ARG A 29 11.97 38.07 8.36
CA ARG A 29 12.99 38.41 9.37
C ARG A 29 14.38 38.50 8.75
N GLN A 30 14.72 37.57 7.86
CA GLN A 30 15.99 37.58 7.11
C GLN A 30 16.07 38.80 6.17
N SER A 31 14.95 39.15 5.52
CA SER A 31 14.84 40.38 4.72
C SER A 31 15.07 41.64 5.56
N GLN A 32 14.46 41.73 6.75
CA GLN A 32 14.62 42.88 7.66
C GLN A 32 16.05 43.01 8.17
N ASN A 33 16.72 41.89 8.47
CA ASN A 33 18.13 41.88 8.89
C ASN A 33 19.07 42.33 7.75
N LEU A 34 18.81 41.92 6.51
CA LEU A 34 19.56 42.44 5.36
C LEU A 34 19.40 43.96 5.21
N PHE A 35 18.18 44.47 5.38
CA PHE A 35 17.91 45.91 5.30
C PHE A 35 18.60 46.70 6.42
N SER A 36 18.67 46.19 7.64
CA SER A 36 19.38 46.86 8.74
C SER A 36 20.88 46.95 8.45
N ILE A 37 21.50 45.85 7.99
CA ILE A 37 22.92 45.80 7.63
C ILE A 37 23.24 46.75 6.48
N LEU A 38 22.44 46.73 5.41
CA LEU A 38 22.66 47.60 4.25
C LEU A 38 22.49 49.09 4.60
N ARG A 39 21.56 49.44 5.50
CA ARG A 39 21.43 50.82 6.00
C ARG A 39 22.67 51.27 6.77
N THR A 40 23.19 50.46 7.69
CA THR A 40 24.40 50.80 8.46
C THR A 40 25.62 50.95 7.56
N GLN A 41 25.74 50.14 6.49
CA GLN A 41 26.85 50.24 5.55
C GLN A 41 26.79 51.48 4.65
N GLN A 42 25.59 52.04 4.43
CA GLN A 42 25.38 53.23 3.61
C GLN A 42 26.01 54.49 4.22
N GLU A 43 26.32 54.49 5.52
CA GLU A 43 27.02 55.60 6.20
C GLU A 43 28.49 55.72 5.79
N PHE A 44 29.11 54.62 5.35
CA PHE A 44 30.56 54.56 5.06
C PHE A 44 30.89 54.45 3.57
N ARG A 45 29.88 54.18 2.72
CA ARG A 45 30.04 54.14 1.26
C ARG A 45 28.69 54.36 0.55
N PRO A 46 28.69 54.91 -0.69
CA PRO A 46 27.48 54.99 -1.47
C PRO A 46 26.98 53.58 -1.82
N ILE A 47 25.75 53.27 -1.43
CA ILE A 47 25.03 52.06 -1.83
C ILE A 47 23.84 52.52 -2.66
N THR A 48 23.73 52.02 -3.89
CA THR A 48 22.64 52.39 -4.78
C THR A 48 21.40 51.54 -4.51
N SER A 49 20.23 52.04 -4.87
CA SER A 49 18.97 51.29 -4.80
C SER A 49 19.01 50.01 -5.66
N ALA A 50 19.82 49.98 -6.72
CA ALA A 50 20.06 48.78 -7.52
C ALA A 50 20.81 47.70 -6.72
N ASP A 51 21.83 48.07 -5.94
CA ASP A 51 22.59 47.13 -5.11
C ASP A 51 21.69 46.45 -4.06
N ILE A 52 20.81 47.23 -3.43
CA ILE A 52 19.83 46.73 -2.44
C ILE A 52 18.85 45.76 -3.11
N HIS A 53 18.36 46.10 -4.31
CA HIS A 53 17.46 45.23 -5.06
C HIS A 53 18.13 43.92 -5.48
N HIS A 54 19.37 43.98 -5.97
CA HIS A 54 20.15 42.78 -6.32
C HIS A 54 20.37 41.87 -5.11
N ALA A 55 20.77 42.42 -3.97
CA ALA A 55 20.95 41.65 -2.74
C ALA A 55 19.64 40.99 -2.27
N ARG A 56 18.52 41.71 -2.34
CA ARG A 56 17.19 41.19 -1.98
C ARG A 56 16.72 40.10 -2.96
N SER A 57 16.95 40.27 -4.26
CA SER A 57 16.63 39.27 -5.27
C SER A 57 17.43 38.00 -5.03
N HIS A 58 18.75 38.14 -4.86
CA HIS A 58 19.64 37.01 -4.63
C HIS A 58 19.24 36.20 -3.40
N LEU A 59 18.94 36.88 -2.28
CA LEU A 59 18.46 36.23 -1.06
C LEU A 59 17.18 35.43 -1.32
N ARG A 60 16.22 36.02 -2.03
CA ARG A 60 14.95 35.34 -2.39
C ARG A 60 15.19 34.09 -3.24
N ASP A 61 16.11 34.17 -4.20
CA ASP A 61 16.46 33.06 -5.08
C ASP A 61 17.10 31.91 -4.29
N VAL A 62 18.00 32.23 -3.35
CA VAL A 62 18.63 31.24 -2.46
C VAL A 62 17.57 30.54 -1.60
N PHE A 63 16.63 31.28 -1.02
CA PHE A 63 15.54 30.69 -0.23
C PHE A 63 14.61 29.83 -1.07
N SER A 64 14.25 30.29 -2.27
CA SER A 64 13.41 29.55 -3.21
C SER A 64 14.05 28.21 -3.59
N GLU A 65 15.35 28.23 -3.90
CA GLU A 65 16.11 27.03 -4.26
C GLU A 65 16.24 26.06 -3.06
N ALA A 66 16.49 26.57 -1.85
CA ALA A 66 16.52 25.76 -0.64
C ALA A 66 15.15 25.10 -0.37
N GLN A 67 14.06 25.84 -0.51
CA GLN A 67 12.70 25.33 -0.34
C GLN A 67 12.36 24.25 -1.38
N LYS A 68 12.78 24.45 -2.64
CA LYS A 68 12.60 23.47 -3.72
C LYS A 68 13.32 22.16 -3.40
N LYS A 69 14.59 22.23 -2.99
CA LYS A 69 15.38 21.05 -2.61
C LYS A 69 14.76 20.30 -1.44
N LEU A 70 14.27 21.01 -0.43
CA LEU A 70 13.60 20.38 0.71
C LEU A 70 12.33 19.63 0.29
N LYS A 71 11.51 20.24 -0.58
CA LYS A 71 10.30 19.59 -1.15
C LYS A 71 10.67 18.35 -1.95
N GLU A 72 11.72 18.41 -2.76
CA GLU A 72 12.20 17.29 -3.57
C GLU A 72 12.67 16.11 -2.69
N ILE A 73 13.51 16.37 -1.70
CA ILE A 73 13.98 15.35 -0.74
C ILE A 73 12.79 14.71 -0.02
N THR A 74 11.84 15.53 0.43
CA THR A 74 10.64 15.05 1.12
C THR A 74 9.79 14.16 0.21
N ALA A 75 9.53 14.61 -1.02
CA ALA A 75 8.75 13.85 -2.00
C ALA A 75 9.41 12.51 -2.34
N ASN A 76 10.73 12.50 -2.55
CA ASN A 76 11.50 11.28 -2.83
C ASN A 76 11.42 10.30 -1.65
N ASN A 77 11.59 10.78 -0.41
CA ASN A 77 11.46 9.96 0.78
C ASN A 77 10.05 9.37 0.92
N LEU A 78 9.01 10.18 0.70
CA LEU A 78 7.62 9.71 0.71
C LEU A 78 7.38 8.64 -0.36
N MET A 79 7.94 8.81 -1.55
CA MET A 79 7.83 7.83 -2.64
C MET A 79 8.50 6.51 -2.28
N ILE A 80 9.71 6.55 -1.71
CA ILE A 80 10.42 5.35 -1.22
C ILE A 80 9.63 4.65 -0.11
N MET A 81 9.11 5.41 0.85
CA MET A 81 8.32 4.86 1.96
C MET A 81 7.02 4.23 1.47
N LYS A 82 6.33 4.90 0.54
CA LYS A 82 5.13 4.38 -0.13
C LYS A 82 5.45 3.09 -0.88
N GLN A 83 6.55 3.06 -1.63
CA GLN A 83 6.99 1.87 -2.34
C GLN A 83 7.23 0.70 -1.38
N LYS A 84 8.02 0.89 -0.31
CA LYS A 84 8.29 -0.15 0.70
C LYS A 84 7.01 -0.67 1.36
N TYR A 85 6.08 0.21 1.68
CA TYR A 85 4.78 -0.16 2.23
C TYR A 85 3.95 -0.99 1.24
N MET A 86 3.91 -0.55 -0.02
CA MET A 86 3.22 -1.28 -1.08
C MET A 86 3.87 -2.63 -1.37
N GLU A 87 5.19 -2.74 -1.38
CA GLU A 87 5.92 -4.01 -1.50
C GLU A 87 5.60 -4.97 -0.36
N LYS A 88 5.54 -4.48 0.89
CA LYS A 88 5.12 -5.28 2.04
C LYS A 88 3.69 -5.80 1.88
N LYS A 89 2.77 -4.98 1.35
CA LYS A 89 1.42 -5.40 0.98
C LYS A 89 1.39 -6.35 -0.22
N ARG A 90 2.28 -6.18 -1.20
CA ARG A 90 2.36 -6.95 -2.45
C ARG A 90 3.03 -8.31 -2.27
N LYS A 91 3.76 -8.54 -1.17
CA LYS A 91 4.21 -9.86 -0.71
C LYS A 91 3.03 -10.75 -0.30
N ARG A 92 2.05 -10.95 -1.19
CA ARG A 92 1.20 -12.13 -1.21
C ARG A 92 2.13 -13.31 -1.36
N ARG A 93 2.49 -13.95 -0.25
CA ARG A 93 3.29 -15.16 -0.26
C ARG A 93 2.44 -16.24 -0.89
N ASN A 94 2.94 -16.85 -1.97
CA ASN A 94 2.37 -18.11 -2.45
C ASN A 94 2.41 -19.11 -1.30
N PHE A 95 1.43 -20.00 -1.25
CA PHE A 95 1.48 -21.11 -0.30
C PHE A 95 2.71 -21.96 -0.58
N SER A 96 3.23 -22.65 0.44
CA SER A 96 4.31 -23.61 0.25
C SER A 96 3.87 -24.69 -0.77
N LYS A 97 4.85 -25.34 -1.41
CA LYS A 97 4.56 -26.45 -2.34
C LYS A 97 3.77 -27.54 -1.63
N GLU A 98 4.15 -27.86 -0.40
CA GLU A 98 3.48 -28.83 0.47
C GLU A 98 2.03 -28.44 0.76
N ALA A 99 1.77 -27.22 1.23
CA ALA A 99 0.41 -26.74 1.48
C ALA A 99 -0.44 -26.79 0.20
N THR A 100 0.13 -26.39 -0.94
CA THR A 100 -0.55 -26.46 -2.25
C THR A 100 -0.86 -27.90 -2.64
N GLN A 101 0.03 -28.84 -2.36
CA GLN A 101 -0.15 -30.27 -2.63
C GLN A 101 -1.27 -30.85 -1.76
N ILE A 102 -1.27 -30.58 -0.45
CA ILE A 102 -2.31 -31.06 0.48
C ILE A 102 -3.70 -30.56 0.06
N LEU A 103 -3.83 -29.25 -0.21
CA LEU A 103 -5.09 -28.65 -0.66
C LEU A 103 -5.55 -29.22 -2.00
N SER A 104 -4.62 -29.43 -2.94
CA SER A 104 -4.91 -29.99 -4.26
C SER A 104 -5.30 -31.45 -4.20
N GLN A 105 -4.70 -32.23 -3.29
CA GLN A 105 -5.01 -33.64 -3.07
C GLN A 105 -6.45 -33.78 -2.56
N TYR A 106 -6.79 -33.05 -1.50
CA TYR A 106 -8.16 -33.05 -0.96
C TYR A 106 -9.18 -32.66 -2.05
N PHE A 107 -8.89 -31.61 -2.83
CA PHE A 107 -9.78 -31.17 -3.92
C PHE A 107 -9.99 -32.25 -4.99
N LYS A 108 -8.95 -33.03 -5.32
CA LYS A 108 -9.03 -34.13 -6.29
C LYS A 108 -9.87 -35.30 -5.77
N GLU A 109 -9.70 -35.64 -4.49
CA GLU A 109 -10.48 -36.70 -3.82
C GLU A 109 -11.97 -36.32 -3.73
N HIS A 110 -12.28 -35.02 -3.65
CA HIS A 110 -13.65 -34.49 -3.49
C HIS A 110 -14.14 -33.76 -4.75
N LEU A 111 -13.81 -34.20 -5.97
CA LEU A 111 -14.20 -33.50 -7.21
C LEU A 111 -15.71 -33.42 -7.42
N THR A 112 -16.49 -34.36 -6.89
CA THR A 112 -17.96 -34.35 -6.97
C THR A 112 -18.57 -33.28 -6.07
N ASN A 113 -17.98 -33.07 -4.89
CA ASN A 113 -18.39 -32.07 -3.90
C ASN A 113 -17.20 -31.37 -3.21
N PRO A 114 -16.52 -30.40 -3.89
CA PRO A 114 -15.30 -29.77 -3.40
C PRO A 114 -15.60 -28.62 -2.41
N TYR A 115 -16.40 -28.93 -1.40
CA TYR A 115 -16.81 -28.02 -0.33
C TYR A 115 -16.45 -28.66 1.01
N PRO A 116 -15.22 -28.45 1.53
CA PRO A 116 -14.89 -28.91 2.87
C PRO A 116 -15.82 -28.24 3.89
N ASP A 117 -16.24 -29.01 4.88
CA ASP A 117 -16.98 -28.51 6.04
C ASP A 117 -16.04 -27.73 6.99
N GLU A 118 -16.56 -27.24 8.11
CA GLU A 118 -15.77 -26.43 9.04
C GLU A 118 -14.64 -27.22 9.70
N ASP A 119 -14.84 -28.50 10.01
CA ASP A 119 -13.82 -29.34 10.63
C ASP A 119 -12.71 -29.72 9.64
N ALA A 120 -13.06 -30.08 8.40
CA ALA A 120 -12.08 -30.30 7.35
C ALA A 120 -11.28 -29.03 7.05
N LYS A 121 -11.91 -27.85 7.04
CA LYS A 121 -11.18 -26.58 6.88
C LYS A 121 -10.18 -26.34 8.01
N ARG A 122 -10.55 -26.62 9.27
CA ARG A 122 -9.65 -26.50 10.43
C ARG A 122 -8.47 -27.46 10.31
N GLN A 123 -8.71 -28.72 9.96
CA GLN A 123 -7.65 -29.72 9.78
C GLN A 123 -6.69 -29.34 8.64
N LEU A 124 -7.22 -28.89 7.49
CA LEU A 124 -6.41 -28.43 6.36
C LEU A 124 -5.60 -27.20 6.72
N ALA A 125 -6.17 -26.25 7.45
CA ALA A 125 -5.49 -25.06 7.95
C ALA A 125 -4.30 -25.43 8.85
N LEU A 126 -4.51 -26.35 9.80
CA LEU A 126 -3.46 -26.87 10.69
C LEU A 126 -2.34 -27.55 9.90
N ARG A 127 -2.67 -28.49 9.00
CA ARG A 127 -1.69 -29.23 8.19
C ARG A 127 -0.89 -28.36 7.23
N CYS A 128 -1.50 -27.29 6.70
CA CYS A 128 -0.88 -26.40 5.74
C CYS A 128 -0.18 -25.19 6.39
N HIS A 129 -0.28 -25.04 7.71
CA HIS A 129 0.19 -23.86 8.46
C HIS A 129 -0.35 -22.53 7.87
N ILE A 130 -1.64 -22.50 7.53
CA ILE A 130 -2.35 -21.32 7.03
C ILE A 130 -3.64 -21.12 7.82
N THR A 131 -4.27 -19.96 7.66
CA THR A 131 -5.54 -19.66 8.34
C THR A 131 -6.72 -20.35 7.65
N VAL A 132 -7.79 -20.63 8.41
CA VAL A 132 -9.06 -21.17 7.89
C VAL A 132 -9.62 -20.29 6.77
N ASN A 133 -9.52 -18.97 6.90
CA ASN A 133 -9.95 -18.04 5.87
C ASN A 133 -9.13 -18.19 4.56
N GLN A 134 -7.82 -18.47 4.66
CA GLN A 134 -6.99 -18.76 3.48
C GLN A 134 -7.41 -20.07 2.79
N VAL A 135 -7.78 -21.11 3.55
CA VAL A 135 -8.36 -22.35 3.01
C VAL A 135 -9.66 -22.05 2.27
N THR A 136 -10.59 -21.34 2.92
CA THR A 136 -11.89 -20.96 2.32
C THR A 136 -11.70 -20.21 1.00
N ASN A 137 -10.82 -19.20 0.98
CA ASN A 137 -10.52 -18.43 -0.22
C ASN A 137 -9.83 -19.28 -1.30
N TRP A 138 -8.96 -20.20 -0.92
CA TRP A 138 -8.30 -21.09 -1.87
C TRP A 138 -9.30 -22.01 -2.57
N PHE A 139 -10.20 -22.66 -1.82
CA PHE A 139 -11.22 -23.53 -2.40
C PHE A 139 -12.21 -22.75 -3.26
N GLY A 140 -12.62 -21.54 -2.85
CA GLY A 140 -13.43 -20.64 -3.67
C GLY A 140 -12.78 -20.35 -5.02
N ASN A 141 -11.51 -19.91 -5.00
CA ASN A 141 -10.75 -19.62 -6.22
C ASN A 141 -10.49 -20.87 -7.07
N LYS A 142 -10.19 -22.02 -6.43
CA LYS A 142 -9.92 -23.28 -7.12
C LYS A 142 -11.15 -23.76 -7.89
N ARG A 143 -12.35 -23.69 -7.29
CA ARG A 143 -13.61 -24.05 -7.97
C ARG A 143 -13.88 -23.19 -9.20
N ILE A 144 -13.66 -21.88 -9.11
CA ILE A 144 -13.83 -20.96 -10.25
C ILE A 144 -12.88 -21.36 -11.40
N ARG A 145 -11.60 -21.62 -11.10
CA ARG A 145 -10.60 -22.01 -12.10
C ARG A 145 -10.83 -23.41 -12.68
N SER A 146 -11.43 -24.31 -11.90
CA SER A 146 -11.66 -25.71 -12.28
C SER A 146 -13.13 -25.99 -12.66
N ARG A 147 -13.91 -24.98 -13.02
CA ARG A 147 -15.36 -25.10 -13.27
C ARG A 147 -15.70 -26.21 -14.29
N ASN A 148 -14.98 -26.26 -15.41
CA ASN A 148 -15.25 -27.24 -16.47
C ASN A 148 -14.94 -28.67 -15.99
N LEU A 149 -13.81 -28.86 -15.30
CA LEU A 149 -13.43 -30.15 -14.71
C LEU A 149 -14.49 -30.66 -13.71
N LEU A 150 -15.06 -29.77 -12.91
CA LEU A 150 -16.12 -30.11 -11.96
C LEU A 150 -17.43 -30.49 -12.66
N ALA A 151 -17.76 -29.81 -13.76
CA ALA A 151 -18.93 -30.16 -14.57
C ALA A 151 -18.77 -31.56 -15.18
N ASP A 152 -17.61 -31.87 -15.72
CA ASP A 152 -17.30 -33.20 -16.29
C ASP A 152 -17.33 -34.29 -15.22
N ALA A 153 -16.76 -34.03 -14.04
CA ALA A 153 -16.77 -34.96 -12.92
C ALA A 153 -18.20 -35.26 -12.45
N LYS A 154 -19.07 -34.24 -12.39
CA LYS A 154 -20.50 -34.42 -12.06
C LYS A 154 -21.24 -35.20 -13.13
N LEU A 155 -20.98 -34.94 -14.41
CA LEU A 155 -21.59 -35.69 -15.51
C LEU A 155 -21.18 -37.16 -15.50
N LYS A 156 -19.90 -37.45 -15.21
CA LYS A 156 -19.39 -38.82 -15.05
C LYS A 156 -20.02 -39.53 -13.84
N ALA A 157 -20.12 -38.85 -12.69
CA ALA A 157 -20.76 -39.41 -11.51
C ALA A 157 -22.26 -39.70 -11.74
N ALA A 158 -22.95 -38.87 -12.52
CA ALA A 158 -24.35 -39.10 -12.89
C ALA A 158 -24.54 -40.28 -13.87
N LYS A 159 -23.51 -40.65 -14.65
CA LYS A 159 -23.56 -41.69 -15.68
C LYS A 159 -23.20 -43.09 -15.17
N CYS A 160 -22.66 -43.22 -13.94
CA CYS A 160 -22.38 -44.51 -13.29
C CYS A 160 -22.92 -44.54 -11.86
N PRO A 161 -24.16 -45.04 -11.62
CA PRO A 161 -24.74 -45.14 -10.29
C PRO A 161 -24.37 -46.42 -9.50
N SER A 162 -23.46 -47.27 -9.98
CA SER A 162 -23.22 -48.58 -9.36
C SER A 162 -22.10 -48.56 -8.29
N ALA A 163 -22.40 -49.23 -7.17
CA ALA A 163 -21.54 -49.57 -6.03
C ALA A 163 -21.44 -48.55 -4.87
N ALA A 164 -22.55 -48.30 -4.17
CA ALA A 164 -22.52 -47.92 -2.75
C ALA A 164 -23.83 -48.29 -2.01
N LYS A 165 -24.22 -49.57 -2.04
CA LYS A 165 -25.12 -50.17 -1.03
C LYS A 165 -24.78 -51.66 -0.81
N SER A 166 -23.80 -51.89 0.06
CA SER A 166 -23.58 -53.06 0.91
C SER A 166 -22.33 -52.71 1.71
N VAL A 167 -22.37 -52.47 3.01
CA VAL A 167 -22.54 -53.43 4.11
C VAL A 167 -22.89 -52.63 5.36
N SER A 168 -23.97 -52.99 6.07
CA SER A 168 -24.18 -52.82 7.52
C SER A 168 -25.46 -53.58 7.89
N GLU A 169 -25.26 -54.69 8.62
CA GLU A 169 -26.21 -55.55 9.39
C GLU A 169 -27.55 -55.97 8.79
#